data_AF-A0A519XX10-F1
#
_entry.id   AF-A0A519XX10-F1
#
_cell.length_a   1.000
_cell.length_b   1.000
_cell.length_c   1.000
_cell.angle_alpha   90.00
_cell.angle_beta   90.00
_cell.angle_gamma   90.00
#
_symmetry.space_group_name_H-M   'P 1'
#
loop_
_entity.id
_entity.type
_entity.pdbx_description
1 polymer ?
#
loop_
_entity_poly.entity_id
_entity_poly.type
_entity_poly.pdbx_seq_one_letter_code
_entity_poly.pdbx_strand_id
1 'polypeptide(L)' 'MEPLQPSDSALIALYLAGHESAFAQLLQRHQARVFTTIHLVVRDQDMADDLTQDTFIKAIHTL' A
#
# COMPACT_ATOMS: atom_id res chain seq x y z
N MET A 1 -25.02 10.32 3.67
CA MET A 1 -24.48 9.09 4.28
C MET A 1 -23.08 8.92 3.72
N GLU A 2 -22.03 9.03 4.53
CA GLU A 2 -20.68 8.68 4.07
C GLU A 2 -20.65 7.18 3.75
N PRO A 3 -20.10 6.77 2.59
CA PRO A 3 -19.98 5.34 2.29
C PRO A 3 -19.04 4.70 3.32
N LEU A 4 -19.46 3.56 3.89
CA LEU A 4 -18.58 2.75 4.73
C LEU A 4 -17.31 2.43 3.93
N GLN A 5 -16.17 2.93 4.39
CA GLN A 5 -14.89 2.59 3.79
C GLN A 5 -14.67 1.08 3.91
N PRO A 6 -14.41 0.34 2.82
CA PRO A 6 -14.19 -1.10 2.86
C PRO A 6 -12.97 -1.43 3.72
N SER A 7 -13.02 -2.56 4.44
CA SER A 7 -11.87 -3.05 5.21
C SER A 7 -10.72 -3.44 4.28
N ASP A 8 -9.51 -3.55 4.81
CA ASP A 8 -8.35 -3.96 4.01
C ASP A 8 -8.53 -5.35 3.40
N SER A 9 -9.11 -6.29 4.14
CA SER A 9 -9.45 -7.63 3.62
C SER A 9 -10.47 -7.55 2.47
N ALA A 10 -11.46 -6.66 2.56
CA ALA A 10 -12.43 -6.46 1.49
C ALA A 10 -11.77 -5.82 0.25
N LEU A 11 -10.85 -4.87 0.44
CA LEU A 11 -10.09 -4.27 -0.65
C LEU A 11 -9.17 -5.29 -1.33
N ILE A 12 -8.52 -6.17 -0.57
CA ILE A 12 -7.70 -7.26 -1.13
C ILE A 12 -8.59 -8.21 -1.95
N ALA A 13 -9.75 -8.62 -1.43
CA ALA A 13 -10.67 -9.48 -2.17
C ALA A 13 -11.18 -8.82 -3.47
N LEU A 14 -11.48 -7.53 -3.43
CA LEU A 14 -11.87 -6.75 -4.62
C LEU A 14 -10.73 -6.68 -5.64
N TYR A 15 -9.49 -6.45 -5.17
CA TYR A 15 -8.31 -6.42 -6.03
C TYR A 15 -8.09 -7.76 -6.74
N LEU A 16 -8.16 -8.87 -6.00
CA LEU A 16 -8.08 -10.23 -6.54
C LEU A 16 -9.20 -10.56 -7.52
N ALA A 17 -10.37 -9.91 -7.39
CA ALA A 17 -11.48 -10.01 -8.33
C ALA A 17 -11.32 -9.13 -9.59
N GLY A 18 -10.19 -8.43 -9.75
CA GLY A 18 -9.89 -7.57 -10.90
C GLY A 18 -10.22 -6.09 -10.72
N HIS A 19 -10.62 -5.65 -9.52
CA HIS A 19 -10.85 -4.24 -9.24
C HIS A 19 -9.56 -3.53 -8.83
N GLU A 20 -8.76 -3.10 -9.80
CA GLU A 20 -7.46 -2.44 -9.58
C GLU A 20 -7.53 -1.22 -8.64
N SER A 21 -8.62 -0.47 -8.67
CA SER A 21 -8.84 0.70 -7.79
C SER A 21 -8.84 0.34 -6.29
N ALA A 22 -9.11 -0.91 -5.94
CA ALA A 22 -9.07 -1.36 -4.55
C ALA A 22 -7.63 -1.37 -3.99
N PHE A 23 -6.64 -1.68 -4.83
CA PHE A 23 -5.24 -1.59 -4.45
C PHE A 23 -4.78 -0.15 -4.24
N ALA A 24 -5.22 0.79 -5.08
CA ALA A 24 -4.90 2.20 -4.90
C ALA A 24 -5.35 2.73 -3.52
N GLN A 25 -6.51 2.25 -3.02
CA GLN A 25 -6.97 2.59 -1.68
C GLN A 25 -6.10 1.95 -0.59
N LEU A 26 -5.67 0.69 -0.75
CA LEU A 26 -4.72 0.05 0.17
C LEU A 26 -3.39 0.82 0.20
N LEU A 27 -2.86 1.19 -0.97
CA LEU A 27 -1.64 1.96 -1.09
C LEU A 27 -1.75 3.30 -0.36
N GLN A 28 -2.80 4.09 -0.64
CA GLN A 28 -3.03 5.38 0.01
C GLN A 28 -3.11 5.26 1.54
N ARG A 29 -3.71 4.19 2.06
CA ARG A 29 -3.84 3.96 3.51
C ARG A 29 -2.52 3.63 4.19
N HIS A 30 -1.63 2.91 3.51
CA HIS A 30 -0.43 2.34 4.14
C HIS A 30 0.87 3.04 3.76
N GLN A 31 0.90 3.81 2.66
CA GLN A 31 2.11 4.43 2.12
C GLN A 31 2.89 5.22 3.17
N ALA A 32 2.23 6.15 3.87
CA ALA A 32 2.90 7.01 4.85
C ALA A 32 3.55 6.21 5.99
N ARG A 33 2.89 5.15 6.46
CA ARG A 33 3.41 4.31 7.56
C ARG A 33 4.57 3.43 7.11
N VAL A 34 4.47 2.85 5.92
CA VAL A 34 5.54 2.04 5.31
C VAL A 34 6.77 2.92 5.07
N PHE A 35 6.58 4.07 4.41
CA PHE A 35 7.65 5.04 4.18
C PHE A 35 8.32 5.47 5.47
N THR A 36 7.54 5.89 6.48
CA THR A 36 8.10 6.33 7.76
C THR A 36 8.92 5.22 8.42
N THR A 37 8.44 3.98 8.37
CA THR A 37 9.14 2.83 8.96
C THR A 37 10.47 2.58 8.26
N ILE A 38 10.48 2.59 6.93
CA ILE A 38 11.70 2.40 6.13
C ILE A 38 12.67 3.57 6.38
N HIS A 39 12.17 4.81 6.35
CA HIS A 39 12.98 6.00 6.54
C HIS A 39 13.66 6.05 7.91
N LEU A 40 13.00 5.57 8.97
CA LEU A 40 13.62 5.46 10.30
C LEU A 40 14.83 4.51 10.32
N VAL A 41 14.87 3.52 9.42
CA VAL A 41 15.97 2.56 9.29
C VAL A 41 17.07 3.09 8.39
N VAL A 42 16.74 3.55 7.18
CA VAL A 42 17.74 3.94 6.16
C VAL A 42 18.24 5.37 6.31
N ARG A 43 17.43 6.27 6.90
CA ARG A 43 17.71 7.70 7.11
C ARG A 43 18.12 8.47 5.85
N ASP A 44 17.66 8.00 4.72
CA ASP A 44 17.83 8.59 3.40
C ASP A 44 16.45 8.65 2.76
N GLN A 45 16.10 9.80 2.18
CA GLN A 45 14.75 10.02 1.64
C GLN A 45 14.57 9.28 0.32
N ASP A 46 15.51 9.41 -0.61
CA ASP A 46 15.44 8.81 -1.94
C ASP A 46 15.44 7.27 -1.84
N MET A 47 16.31 6.70 -1.00
CA MET A 47 16.27 5.26 -0.72
C MET A 47 14.97 4.82 -0.05
N ALA A 48 14.40 5.63 0.84
CA ALA A 48 13.14 5.29 1.49
C ALA A 48 11.97 5.28 0.49
N ASP A 49 11.96 6.23 -0.46
CA ASP A 49 10.98 6.27 -1.53
C ASP A 49 11.11 5.05 -2.46
N ASP A 50 12.32 4.71 -2.88
CA ASP A 50 12.59 3.54 -3.71
C ASP A 50 12.16 2.23 -3.02
N LEU A 51 12.59 2.04 -1.77
CA LEU A 51 12.23 0.85 -0.99
C LEU A 51 10.73 0.76 -0.69
N THR A 52 10.05 1.90 -0.52
CA THR A 52 8.59 1.94 -0.34
C THR A 52 7.89 1.45 -1.60
N GLN A 53 8.28 1.96 -2.78
CA GLN A 53 7.74 1.51 -4.05
C GLN A 53 7.98 0.00 -4.27
N ASP A 54 9.21 -0.45 -4.05
CA ASP A 54 9.63 -1.85 -4.15
C ASP A 54 8.79 -2.78 -3.26
N THR A 55 8.49 -2.32 -2.04
CA THR A 55 7.68 -3.07 -1.07
C THR A 55 6.25 -3.27 -1.58
N PHE A 56 5.63 -2.22 -2.12
CA PHE A 56 4.28 -2.34 -2.66
C PHE A 56 4.22 -3.18 -3.94
N ILE A 57 5.22 -3.08 -4.82
CA ILE A 57 5.32 -3.94 -6.01
C ILE A 57 5.43 -5.41 -5.60
N LYS A 58 6.26 -5.73 -4.61
CA LYS A 58 6.41 -7.11 -4.09
C LYS A 58 5.12 -7.60 -3.44
N ALA A 59 4.42 -6.74 -2.71
CA ALA A 59 3.13 -7.07 -2.11
C ALA A 59 2.10 -7.45 -3.20
N ILE A 60 2.01 -6.68 -4.28
CA ILE A 60 1.14 -6.99 -5.43
C ILE A 60 1.47 -8.36 -6.02
N HIS A 61 2.75 -8.63 -6.29
CA HIS A 61 3.17 -9.90 -6.90
C HIS A 61 2.97 -11.14 -6.00
N THR A 62 2.68 -10.94 -4.70
CA THR A 62 2.47 -12.02 -3.74
C THR A 62 0.99 -12.34 -3.51
N LEU A 63 0.09 -11.45 -3.94
CA LEU A 63 -1.37 -11.62 -3.85
C LEU A 63 -1.89 -12.49 -4.99
#